data_AF-A0A433TWL5-F1
#
_entry.id   AF-A0A433TWL5-F1
#
_cell.length_a   1.000
_cell.length_b   1.000
_cell.length_c   1.000
_cell.angle_alpha   90.00
_cell.angle_beta   90.00
_cell.angle_gamma   90.00
#
_symmetry.space_group_name_H-M   'P 1'
#
loop_
_entity.id
_entity.type
_entity.pdbx_description
1 polymer ?
#
loop_
_entity_poly.entity_id
_entity_poly.type
_entity_poly.pdbx_seq_one_letter_code
_entity_poly.pdbx_strand_id
1 'polypeptide(L)'
;MASRGGYRPEGSDGSDHWHRESIAWQYKISSINKGRLHFSLFLELVLGMLMFLRLLPGITGMLGLTVVSLRRLDLPHPRPWEYAWLVSLVVAVIGWRSTPQNNSFLLRQFILGTLVFGIAPILFGLFDLRKDIVSYVQERSFTYEMFGYPAVLLWSAFMIICLQIHIFSLYFSSVLLHAWKPRGPNKQKLK
;
A
#
# COMPACT_ATOMS: atom_id res chain seq x y z
N MET A 1 16.98 -36.06 0.69
CA MET A 1 16.92 -37.10 -0.36
C MET A 1 15.56 -37.77 -0.25
N ALA A 2 14.67 -37.56 -1.22
CA ALA A 2 13.37 -38.23 -1.25
C ALA A 2 13.58 -39.65 -1.80
N SER A 3 13.28 -40.66 -0.98
CA SER A 3 13.38 -42.07 -1.38
C SER A 3 12.32 -42.37 -2.44
N ARG A 4 12.71 -43.05 -3.52
CA ARG A 4 11.86 -43.50 -4.65
C ARG A 4 10.83 -44.58 -4.25
N GLY A 5 10.57 -44.78 -2.97
CA GLY A 5 9.69 -45.81 -2.42
C GLY A 5 8.97 -45.38 -1.13
N GLY A 6 8.65 -44.09 -0.98
CA GLY A 6 7.91 -43.60 0.19
C GLY A 6 6.46 -44.11 0.24
N TYR A 7 6.00 -44.42 1.46
CA TYR A 7 4.65 -44.85 1.82
C TYR A 7 3.58 -44.01 1.09
N ARG A 8 2.82 -44.64 0.19
CA ARG A 8 1.65 -44.02 -0.43
C ARG A 8 0.51 -44.09 0.58
N PRO A 9 -0.17 -42.97 0.91
CA PRO A 9 -1.37 -43.01 1.75
C PRO A 9 -2.36 -44.01 1.16
N GLU A 10 -2.87 -44.94 1.97
CA GLU A 10 -3.87 -45.92 1.53
C GLU A 10 -5.07 -45.18 0.88
N GLY A 11 -5.41 -45.55 -0.36
CA GLY A 11 -6.49 -44.93 -1.14
C GLY A 11 -6.06 -43.92 -2.22
N SER A 12 -4.75 -43.64 -2.38
CA SER A 12 -4.24 -42.75 -3.44
C SER A 12 -3.72 -43.53 -4.65
N ASP A 13 -4.47 -43.57 -5.75
CA ASP A 13 -4.09 -44.23 -7.02
C ASP A 13 -3.05 -43.43 -7.84
N GLY A 14 -2.71 -42.21 -7.40
CA GLY A 14 -1.76 -41.32 -8.06
C GLY A 14 -2.37 -40.47 -9.19
N SER A 15 -3.68 -40.59 -9.43
CA SER A 15 -4.41 -39.74 -10.38
C SER A 15 -4.59 -38.30 -9.88
N ASP A 16 -4.33 -38.03 -8.60
CA ASP A 16 -4.53 -36.76 -7.92
C ASP A 16 -3.34 -35.79 -7.98
N HIS A 17 -2.25 -36.16 -8.67
CA HIS A 17 -1.03 -35.34 -8.77
C HIS A 17 -1.30 -33.93 -9.31
N TRP A 18 -2.09 -33.80 -10.39
CA TRP A 18 -2.48 -32.49 -10.94
C TRP A 18 -3.22 -31.62 -9.92
N HIS A 19 -4.09 -32.23 -9.11
CA HIS A 19 -4.82 -31.52 -8.08
C HIS A 19 -3.87 -31.01 -6.97
N ARG A 20 -2.98 -31.88 -6.48
CA ARG A 20 -1.96 -31.51 -5.47
C ARG A 20 -1.02 -30.42 -5.95
N GLU A 21 -0.54 -30.51 -7.20
CA GLU A 21 0.31 -29.48 -7.80
C GLU A 21 -0.42 -28.14 -7.91
N SER A 22 -1.70 -28.16 -8.32
CA SER A 22 -2.50 -26.94 -8.43
C SER A 22 -2.72 -26.23 -7.09
N ILE A 23 -2.84 -27.00 -6.00
CA ILE A 23 -2.96 -26.49 -4.63
C ILE A 23 -1.61 -25.95 -4.15
N ALA A 24 -0.52 -26.70 -4.35
CA ALA A 24 0.83 -26.26 -3.97
C ALA A 24 1.20 -24.94 -4.67
N TRP A 25 0.83 -24.80 -5.95
CA TRP A 25 1.05 -23.58 -6.72
C TRP A 25 0.26 -22.39 -6.16
N GLN A 26 -0.99 -22.60 -5.76
CA GLN A 26 -1.83 -21.57 -5.12
C GLN A 26 -1.22 -21.08 -3.79
N TYR A 27 -0.76 -22.00 -2.94
CA TYR A 27 -0.07 -21.64 -1.69
C TYR A 27 1.25 -20.91 -1.96
N LYS A 28 2.02 -21.33 -2.96
CA LYS A 28 3.26 -20.65 -3.36
C LYS A 28 2.99 -19.20 -3.77
N ILE A 29 1.98 -18.97 -4.61
CA ILE A 29 1.58 -17.62 -5.03
C ILE A 29 1.11 -16.79 -3.85
N SER A 30 0.27 -17.35 -2.99
CA SER A 30 -0.20 -16.63 -1.81
C SER A 30 0.96 -16.25 -0.91
N SER A 31 1.90 -17.16 -0.65
CA SER A 31 3.05 -16.89 0.23
C SER A 31 3.95 -15.77 -0.33
N ILE A 32 4.30 -15.85 -1.62
CA ILE A 32 5.15 -14.83 -2.27
C ILE A 32 4.47 -13.46 -2.24
N ASN A 33 3.19 -13.37 -2.61
CA ASN A 33 2.50 -12.08 -2.68
C ASN A 33 2.15 -11.52 -1.30
N LYS A 34 2.01 -12.35 -0.27
CA LYS A 34 1.95 -11.86 1.12
C LYS A 34 3.24 -11.14 1.48
N GLY A 35 4.39 -11.77 1.26
CA GLY A 35 5.70 -11.14 1.54
C GLY A 35 5.87 -9.80 0.81
N ARG A 36 5.48 -9.76 -0.47
CA ARG A 36 5.50 -8.52 -1.28
C ARG A 36 4.55 -7.45 -0.73
N LEU A 37 3.32 -7.82 -0.38
CA LEU A 37 2.37 -6.90 0.24
C LEU A 37 2.89 -6.37 1.58
N HIS A 38 3.45 -7.23 2.44
CA HIS A 38 4.06 -6.80 3.71
C HIS A 38 5.19 -5.80 3.50
N PHE A 39 6.05 -6.03 2.49
CA PHE A 39 7.10 -5.08 2.16
C PHE A 39 6.54 -3.74 1.69
N SER A 40 5.54 -3.74 0.81
CA SER A 40 4.87 -2.49 0.38
C SER A 40 4.19 -1.75 1.53
N LEU A 41 3.52 -2.48 2.43
CA LEU A 41 2.90 -1.91 3.63
C LEU A 41 3.94 -1.33 4.60
N PHE A 42 5.09 -1.99 4.75
CA PHE A 42 6.19 -1.47 5.55
C PHE A 42 6.72 -0.16 4.99
N LEU A 43 6.92 -0.06 3.67
CA LEU A 43 7.34 1.19 3.02
C LEU A 43 6.30 2.30 3.19
N GLU A 44 5.01 1.98 3.05
CA GLU A 44 3.91 2.92 3.30
C GLU A 44 3.93 3.43 4.75
N LEU A 45 4.16 2.55 5.74
CA LEU A 45 4.27 2.95 7.15
C LEU A 45 5.49 3.87 7.39
N VAL A 46 6.63 3.60 6.74
CA VAL A 46 7.82 4.46 6.84
C VAL A 46 7.52 5.86 6.27
N LEU A 47 6.96 5.93 5.05
CA LEU A 47 6.59 7.20 4.43
C LEU A 47 5.51 7.94 5.22
N GLY A 48 4.52 7.21 5.73
CA GLY A 48 3.48 7.76 6.56
C GLY A 48 3.99 8.26 7.91
N MET A 49 5.02 7.64 8.50
CA MET A 49 5.70 8.20 9.66
C MET A 49 6.43 9.50 9.33
N LEU A 50 7.08 9.61 8.17
CA LEU A 50 7.70 10.86 7.73
C LEU A 50 6.65 11.97 7.52
N MET A 51 5.53 11.64 6.87
CA MET A 51 4.40 12.58 6.71
C MET A 51 3.79 12.96 8.05
N PHE A 52 3.64 12.01 8.98
CA PHE A 52 3.15 12.29 10.33
C PHE A 52 4.05 13.29 11.05
N LEU A 53 5.37 13.07 11.07
CA LEU A 53 6.35 13.97 11.67
C LEU A 53 6.30 15.37 11.05
N ARG A 54 6.13 15.45 9.74
CA ARG A 54 5.96 16.71 9.02
C ARG A 54 4.69 17.45 9.45
N LEU A 55 3.57 16.75 9.62
CA LEU A 55 2.27 17.32 9.99
C LEU A 55 2.15 17.62 11.48
N LEU A 56 3.07 17.12 12.33
CA LEU A 56 3.05 17.31 13.77
C LEU A 56 2.82 18.77 14.19
N PRO A 57 3.54 19.79 13.68
CA PRO A 57 3.33 21.18 14.09
C PRO A 57 1.88 21.65 13.86
N GLY A 58 1.28 21.22 12.74
CA GLY A 58 -0.11 21.52 12.41
C GLY A 58 -1.10 20.79 13.33
N ILE A 59 -0.87 19.49 13.58
CA ILE A 59 -1.71 18.68 14.47
C ILE A 59 -1.65 19.23 15.91
N THR A 60 -0.46 19.54 16.43
CA THR A 60 -0.31 20.11 17.77
C THR A 60 -0.96 21.49 17.87
N GLY A 61 -0.88 22.29 16.80
CA GLY A 61 -1.59 23.58 16.72
C GLY A 61 -3.11 23.42 16.80
N MET A 62 -3.69 22.45 16.11
CA MET A 62 -5.12 22.14 16.19
C MET A 62 -5.55 21.68 17.59
N LEU A 63 -4.66 20.99 18.32
CA LEU A 63 -4.88 20.55 19.70
C LEU A 63 -4.63 21.64 20.76
N GLY A 64 -4.24 22.85 20.35
CA GLY A 64 -3.92 23.95 21.27
C GLY A 64 -2.57 23.78 21.99
N LEU A 65 -1.75 22.81 21.60
CA LEU A 65 -0.42 22.56 22.17
C LEU A 65 0.64 23.29 21.34
N THR A 66 1.14 24.42 21.83
CA THR A 66 2.17 25.19 21.11
C THR A 66 3.58 24.79 21.52
N VAL A 67 4.16 23.82 20.83
CA VAL A 67 5.56 23.44 21.02
C VAL A 67 6.47 24.37 20.19
N VAL A 68 7.21 25.24 20.87
CA VAL A 68 8.08 26.25 20.23
C VAL A 68 9.14 25.61 19.31
N SER A 69 9.67 24.44 19.68
CA SER A 69 10.67 23.71 18.88
C SER A 69 10.11 23.25 17.52
N LEU A 70 8.82 22.90 17.45
CA LEU A 70 8.17 22.46 16.20
C LEU A 70 7.85 23.63 15.26
N ARG A 71 7.69 24.84 15.79
CA ARG A 71 7.43 26.06 14.99
C ARG A 71 8.69 26.57 14.28
N ARG A 72 9.89 26.18 14.73
CA ARG A 72 11.17 26.56 14.10
C ARG A 72 11.49 25.77 12.83
N LEU A 73 10.78 24.67 12.58
CA LEU A 73 10.85 23.97 11.30
C LEU A 73 10.19 24.86 10.25
N ASP A 74 10.99 25.46 9.39
CA ASP A 74 10.56 26.29 8.26
C ASP A 74 9.93 25.41 7.17
N LEU A 75 8.76 24.85 7.49
CA LEU A 75 8.02 23.94 6.63
C LEU A 75 6.81 24.69 6.04
N PRO A 76 6.52 24.50 4.75
CA PRO A 76 5.34 25.08 4.14
C PRO A 76 4.09 24.55 4.84
N HIS A 77 3.06 25.41 4.88
CA HIS A 77 1.80 25.09 5.55
C HIS A 77 1.20 23.76 5.06
N PRO A 78 0.74 22.89 5.97
CA PRO A 78 0.08 21.64 5.62
C PRO A 78 -1.14 21.85 4.72
N ARG A 79 -1.19 21.10 3.62
CA ARG A 79 -2.33 21.10 2.71
C ARG A 79 -3.38 20.06 3.13
N PRO A 80 -4.67 20.26 2.85
CA PRO A 80 -5.74 19.33 3.27
C PRO A 80 -5.54 17.89 2.80
N TRP A 81 -4.96 17.70 1.61
CA TRP A 81 -4.71 16.37 1.06
C TRP A 81 -3.66 15.58 1.85
N GLU A 82 -2.71 16.26 2.50
CA GLU A 82 -1.69 15.61 3.34
C GLU A 82 -2.36 14.93 4.54
N TYR A 83 -3.33 15.61 5.17
CA TYR A 83 -4.12 15.04 6.27
C TYR A 83 -5.02 13.88 5.81
N ALA A 84 -5.67 14.04 4.65
CA ALA A 84 -6.49 12.96 4.09
C ALA A 84 -5.64 11.73 3.75
N TRP A 85 -4.44 11.95 3.23
CA TRP A 85 -3.49 10.89 2.91
C TRP A 85 -2.98 10.18 4.17
N LEU A 86 -2.79 10.88 5.29
CA LEU A 86 -2.35 10.29 6.56
C LEU A 86 -3.27 9.16 7.07
N VAL A 87 -4.55 9.16 6.67
CA VAL A 87 -5.50 8.08 6.97
C VAL A 87 -5.10 6.75 6.32
N SER A 88 -4.28 6.78 5.26
CA SER A 88 -3.72 5.58 4.61
C SER A 88 -2.91 4.71 5.58
N LEU A 89 -2.34 5.28 6.66
CA LEU A 89 -1.66 4.53 7.72
C LEU A 89 -2.60 3.53 8.41
N VAL A 90 -3.83 3.97 8.71
CA VAL A 90 -4.84 3.10 9.33
C VAL A 90 -5.24 2.00 8.36
N VAL A 91 -5.39 2.35 7.08
CA VAL A 91 -5.66 1.39 6.01
C VAL A 91 -4.53 0.36 5.91
N ALA A 92 -3.26 0.78 5.97
CA ALA A 92 -2.11 -0.12 5.93
C ALA A 92 -2.14 -1.15 7.08
N VAL A 93 -2.55 -0.74 8.28
CA VAL A 93 -2.74 -1.66 9.42
C VAL A 93 -3.84 -2.68 9.15
N ILE A 94 -4.96 -2.28 8.53
CA ILE A 94 -6.03 -3.20 8.10
C ILE A 94 -5.49 -4.22 7.08
N GLY A 95 -4.70 -3.75 6.11
CA GLY A 95 -4.01 -4.60 5.14
C GLY A 95 -3.11 -5.64 5.82
N TRP A 96 -2.30 -5.21 6.79
CA TRP A 96 -1.43 -6.10 7.56
C TRP A 96 -2.21 -7.15 8.34
N ARG A 97 -3.33 -6.78 8.98
CA ARG A 97 -4.19 -7.71 9.72
C ARG A 97 -4.93 -8.72 8.83
N SER A 98 -5.04 -8.46 7.54
CA SER A 98 -5.75 -9.36 6.61
C SER A 98 -4.96 -10.63 6.27
N THR A 99 -3.62 -10.58 6.31
CA THR A 99 -2.74 -11.64 5.78
C THR A 99 -2.56 -12.87 6.67
N PRO A 100 -2.58 -12.82 8.03
CA PRO A 100 -2.35 -14.00 8.85
C PRO A 100 -3.45 -15.06 8.69
N GLN A 101 -4.71 -14.62 8.61
CA GLN A 101 -5.89 -15.49 8.53
C GLN A 101 -6.48 -15.60 7.12
N ASN A 102 -5.80 -15.08 6.08
CA ASN A 102 -6.33 -14.98 4.71
C ASN A 102 -7.72 -14.30 4.67
N ASN A 103 -7.91 -13.26 5.48
CA ASN A 103 -9.21 -12.63 5.64
C ASN A 103 -9.52 -11.76 4.41
N SER A 104 -10.29 -12.33 3.50
CA SER A 104 -10.70 -11.66 2.24
C SER A 104 -11.55 -10.42 2.47
N PHE A 105 -12.30 -10.35 3.58
CA PHE A 105 -13.10 -9.17 3.91
C PHE A 105 -12.21 -7.98 4.27
N LEU A 106 -11.26 -8.17 5.20
CA LEU A 106 -10.29 -7.13 5.56
C LEU A 106 -9.43 -6.71 4.37
N LEU A 107 -9.04 -7.65 3.50
CA LEU A 107 -8.25 -7.33 2.30
C LEU A 107 -9.05 -6.50 1.28
N ARG A 108 -10.38 -6.70 1.18
CA ARG A 108 -11.24 -5.82 0.36
C ARG A 108 -11.39 -4.43 0.98
N GLN A 109 -11.53 -4.33 2.30
CA GLN A 109 -11.53 -3.04 3.00
C GLN A 109 -10.20 -2.31 2.82
N PHE A 110 -9.09 -3.03 2.85
CA PHE A 110 -7.76 -2.49 2.52
C PHE A 110 -7.74 -1.90 1.11
N ILE A 111 -8.16 -2.66 0.09
CA ILE A 111 -8.19 -2.18 -1.30
C ILE A 111 -9.04 -0.91 -1.44
N LEU A 112 -10.26 -0.90 -0.88
CA LEU A 112 -11.13 0.27 -0.93
C LEU A 112 -10.51 1.46 -0.19
N GLY A 113 -9.97 1.23 1.00
CA GLY A 113 -9.30 2.25 1.79
C GLY A 113 -8.08 2.83 1.06
N THR A 114 -7.31 2.01 0.36
CA THR A 114 -6.13 2.46 -0.39
C THR A 114 -6.53 3.31 -1.59
N LEU A 115 -7.65 2.99 -2.25
CA LEU A 115 -8.18 3.83 -3.32
C LEU A 115 -8.63 5.21 -2.80
N VAL A 116 -9.39 5.22 -1.70
CA VAL A 116 -10.02 6.44 -1.15
C VAL A 116 -9.04 7.33 -0.38
N PHE A 117 -8.16 6.74 0.43
CA PHE A 117 -7.24 7.48 1.32
C PHE A 117 -5.78 7.40 0.88
N GLY A 118 -5.41 6.51 -0.05
CA GLY A 118 -4.08 6.47 -0.65
C GLY A 118 -4.02 7.21 -1.98
N ILE A 119 -4.73 6.69 -2.99
CA ILE A 119 -4.66 7.22 -4.37
C ILE A 119 -5.39 8.56 -4.53
N ALA A 120 -6.63 8.68 -4.04
CA ALA A 120 -7.41 9.89 -4.28
C ALA A 120 -6.76 11.18 -3.69
N PRO A 121 -6.20 11.18 -2.46
CA PRO A 121 -5.51 12.35 -1.94
C PRO A 121 -4.24 12.71 -2.73
N ILE A 122 -3.51 11.72 -3.27
CA ILE A 122 -2.36 11.98 -4.14
C ILE A 122 -2.82 12.66 -5.43
N LEU A 123 -3.87 12.16 -6.09
CA LEU A 123 -4.39 12.77 -7.32
C LEU A 123 -4.88 14.20 -7.08
N PHE A 124 -5.57 14.44 -5.95
CA PHE A 124 -5.97 15.78 -5.55
C PHE A 124 -4.75 16.67 -5.27
N GLY A 125 -3.73 16.14 -4.58
CA GLY A 125 -2.48 16.85 -4.29
C GLY A 125 -1.72 17.24 -5.57
N LEU A 126 -1.68 16.37 -6.58
CA LEU A 126 -1.10 16.67 -7.90
C LEU A 126 -1.87 17.79 -8.61
N PHE A 127 -3.21 17.75 -8.55
CA PHE A 127 -4.02 18.81 -9.11
C PHE A 127 -3.78 20.14 -8.38
N ASP A 128 -3.69 20.13 -7.05
CA ASP A 128 -3.40 21.31 -6.24
C ASP A 128 -2.00 21.89 -6.54
N LEU A 129 -1.00 21.02 -6.73
CA LEU A 129 0.39 21.41 -7.03
C LEU A 129 0.63 21.83 -8.49
N ARG A 130 -0.38 21.70 -9.38
CA ARG A 130 -0.21 21.91 -10.82
C ARG A 130 0.39 23.27 -11.19
N LYS A 131 -0.01 24.34 -10.48
CA LYS A 131 0.47 25.70 -10.76
C LYS A 131 1.93 25.84 -10.38
N ASP A 132 2.29 25.38 -9.19
CA ASP A 132 3.66 25.38 -8.68
C ASP A 132 4.59 24.56 -9.59
N ILE A 133 4.12 23.41 -10.11
CA ILE A 133 4.87 22.59 -11.06
C ILE A 133 5.11 23.35 -12.37
N VAL A 134 4.08 23.99 -12.93
CA VAL A 134 4.20 24.74 -14.20
C VAL A 134 5.15 25.93 -14.03
N SER A 135 4.99 26.72 -12.97
CA SER A 135 5.87 27.84 -12.64
C SER A 135 7.33 27.38 -12.48
N TYR A 136 7.55 26.26 -11.79
CA TYR A 136 8.89 25.71 -11.62
C TYR A 136 9.52 25.24 -12.94
N VAL A 137 8.74 24.60 -13.82
CA VAL A 137 9.24 24.07 -15.10
C VAL A 137 9.52 25.18 -16.10
N GLN A 138 8.63 26.18 -16.20
CA GLN A 138 8.72 27.23 -17.21
C GLN A 138 9.62 28.39 -16.78
N GLU A 139 9.48 28.86 -15.55
CA GLU A 139 10.09 30.10 -15.08
C GLU A 139 11.24 29.85 -14.10
N ARG A 140 11.47 28.59 -13.68
CA ARG A 140 12.38 28.23 -12.58
C ARG A 140 12.03 28.94 -11.26
N SER A 141 10.80 29.40 -11.13
CA SER A 141 10.28 30.06 -9.92
C SER A 141 9.68 29.03 -8.97
N PHE A 142 9.81 29.25 -7.66
CA PHE A 142 9.23 28.40 -6.63
C PHE A 142 8.70 29.24 -5.47
N THR A 143 7.60 28.80 -4.86
CA THR A 143 6.94 29.55 -3.78
C THR A 143 7.58 29.30 -2.42
N TYR A 144 8.02 28.07 -2.18
CA TYR A 144 8.55 27.64 -0.88
C TYR A 144 9.78 26.76 -1.07
N GLU A 145 10.71 26.89 -0.14
CA GLU A 145 11.87 26.04 0.00
C GLU A 145 11.66 25.07 1.17
N MET A 146 12.23 23.88 1.06
CA MET A 146 12.24 22.90 2.14
C MET A 146 13.58 22.16 2.09
N PHE A 147 14.34 22.20 3.19
CA PHE A 147 15.67 21.61 3.31
C PHE A 147 16.69 22.05 2.24
N GLY A 148 16.65 23.29 1.75
CA GLY A 148 17.56 23.74 0.68
C GLY A 148 17.05 23.49 -0.74
N TYR A 149 15.88 22.85 -0.90
CA TYR A 149 15.33 22.46 -2.20
C TYR A 149 13.95 23.07 -2.45
N PRO A 150 13.58 23.34 -3.71
CA PRO A 150 12.22 23.74 -4.05
C PRO A 150 11.21 22.71 -3.55
N ALA A 151 10.27 23.13 -2.69
CA ALA A 151 9.32 22.22 -2.05
C ALA A 151 8.48 21.44 -3.08
N VAL A 152 8.17 22.06 -4.22
CA VAL A 152 7.44 21.45 -5.34
C VAL A 152 8.12 20.16 -5.87
N LEU A 153 9.45 20.12 -5.90
CA LEU A 153 10.20 18.95 -6.35
C LEU A 153 10.11 17.81 -5.35
N LEU A 154 10.34 18.12 -4.08
CA LEU A 154 10.25 17.15 -2.99
C LEU A 154 8.84 16.57 -2.91
N TRP A 155 7.82 17.41 -3.10
CA TRP A 155 6.43 16.97 -3.12
C TRP A 155 6.08 16.08 -4.30
N SER A 156 6.52 16.46 -5.50
CA SER A 156 6.30 15.65 -6.69
C SER A 156 6.97 14.28 -6.56
N ALA A 157 8.21 14.23 -6.07
CA ALA A 157 8.93 12.99 -5.82
C ALA A 157 8.21 12.11 -4.79
N PHE A 158 7.79 12.69 -3.66
CA PHE A 158 7.04 11.99 -2.64
C PHE A 158 5.74 11.39 -3.20
N MET A 159 4.94 12.17 -3.94
CA MET A 159 3.68 11.72 -4.52
C MET A 159 3.87 10.57 -5.53
N ILE A 160 4.92 10.64 -6.36
CA ILE A 160 5.23 9.56 -7.32
C ILE A 160 5.59 8.27 -6.59
N ILE A 161 6.46 8.34 -5.56
CA ILE A 161 6.85 7.17 -4.77
C ILE A 161 5.64 6.57 -4.06
N CYS A 162 4.82 7.40 -3.42
CA CYS A 162 3.60 6.94 -2.76
C CYS A 162 2.65 6.27 -3.76
N LEU A 163 2.42 6.89 -4.92
CA LEU A 163 1.55 6.33 -5.96
C LEU A 163 2.04 4.95 -6.42
N GLN A 164 3.34 4.77 -6.62
CA GLN A 164 3.92 3.48 -6.98
C GLN A 164 3.68 2.42 -5.89
N ILE A 165 3.91 2.76 -4.62
CA ILE A 165 3.68 1.85 -3.49
C ILE A 165 2.21 1.45 -3.41
N HIS A 166 1.29 2.39 -3.59
CA HIS A 166 -0.16 2.13 -3.59
C HIS A 166 -0.57 1.21 -4.75
N ILE A 167 -0.09 1.47 -5.97
CA ILE A 167 -0.37 0.63 -7.14
C ILE A 167 0.14 -0.81 -6.92
N PHE A 168 1.36 -0.98 -6.42
CA PHE A 168 1.88 -2.32 -6.13
C PHE A 168 1.10 -3.02 -5.02
N SER A 169 0.74 -2.30 -3.96
CA SER A 169 -0.06 -2.84 -2.86
C SER A 169 -1.44 -3.33 -3.34
N LEU A 170 -2.09 -2.56 -4.20
CA LEU A 170 -3.37 -2.93 -4.83
C LEU A 170 -3.21 -4.15 -5.75
N TYR A 171 -2.15 -4.19 -6.55
CA TYR A 171 -1.84 -5.32 -7.42
C TYR A 171 -1.65 -6.62 -6.61
N PHE A 172 -0.77 -6.61 -5.59
CA PHE A 172 -0.53 -7.79 -4.76
C PHE A 172 -1.78 -8.23 -4.00
N SER A 173 -2.57 -7.27 -3.51
CA SER A 173 -3.85 -7.56 -2.84
C SER A 173 -4.87 -8.20 -3.77
N SER A 174 -4.94 -7.75 -5.03
CA SER A 174 -5.83 -8.33 -6.04
C SER A 174 -5.42 -9.77 -6.37
N VAL A 175 -4.11 -10.03 -6.49
CA VAL A 175 -3.57 -11.39 -6.69
C VAL A 175 -3.89 -12.28 -5.48
N LEU A 176 -3.75 -11.76 -4.26
CA LEU A 176 -4.09 -12.50 -3.03
C LEU A 176 -5.58 -12.82 -2.94
N LEU A 177 -6.46 -11.87 -3.25
CA LEU A 177 -7.90 -12.12 -3.30
C LEU A 177 -8.27 -13.20 -4.31
N HIS A 178 -7.58 -13.25 -5.45
CA HIS A 178 -7.79 -14.33 -6.41
C HIS A 178 -7.28 -15.67 -5.87
N ALA A 179 -6.10 -15.68 -5.25
CA ALA A 179 -5.49 -16.88 -4.67
C ALA A 179 -6.24 -17.41 -3.43
N TRP A 180 -7.03 -16.60 -2.73
CA TRP A 180 -7.80 -17.04 -1.56
C TRP A 180 -9.22 -17.52 -1.88
N LYS A 181 -9.67 -17.39 -3.13
CA LYS A 181 -10.98 -17.91 -3.52
C LYS A 181 -10.97 -19.45 -3.43
N PRO A 182 -11.95 -20.06 -2.75
CA PRO A 182 -12.11 -21.52 -2.79
C PRO A 182 -12.41 -21.94 -4.22
N ARG A 183 -11.66 -22.91 -4.74
CA ARG A 183 -12.00 -23.57 -6.00
C ARG A 183 -13.22 -24.44 -5.73
N GLY A 184 -14.39 -24.02 -6.20
CA GLY A 184 -15.59 -24.84 -6.14
C GLY A 184 -15.38 -26.16 -6.89
N PRO A 185 -16.14 -27.22 -6.56
CA PRO A 185 -16.09 -28.45 -7.34
C PRO A 185 -16.37 -28.08 -8.79
N ASN A 186 -15.46 -28.48 -9.68
CA ASN A 186 -15.67 -28.40 -11.11
C ASN A 186 -17.04 -29.04 -11.37
N LYS A 187 -18.06 -28.25 -11.74
CA LYS A 187 -19.24 -28.82 -12.38
C LYS A 187 -18.73 -29.34 -13.71
N GLN A 188 -18.19 -30.57 -13.71
CA GLN A 188 -18.10 -31.37 -14.91
C GLN A 188 -19.51 -31.36 -15.47
N LYS A 189 -19.70 -30.55 -16.52
CA LYS A 189 -20.85 -30.67 -17.38
C LYS A 189 -20.74 -32.07 -17.97
N LEU A 190 -21.40 -33.03 -17.33
CA LEU A 190 -21.82 -34.27 -17.95
C LEU A 190 -22.58 -33.84 -19.21
N LYS A 191 -21.91 -33.94 -20.34
CA LYS A 191 -22.51 -33.97 -21.67
C LYS A 191 -22.67 -35.43 -22.04
#